data_AF-A0A7W0Q3R6-F1
#
_entry.id   AF-A0A7W0Q3R6-F1
#
_cell.length_a   1.000
_cell.length_b   1.000
_cell.length_c   1.000
_cell.angle_alpha   90.00
_cell.angle_beta   90.00
_cell.angle_gamma   90.00
#
_symmetry.space_group_name_H-M   'P 1'
#
loop_
_entity.id
_entity.type
_entity.pdbx_description
1 polymer ?
#
loop_
_entity_poly.entity_id
_entity_poly.type
_entity_poly.pdbx_seq_one_letter_code
_entity_poly.pdbx_strand_id
1 'polypeptide(L)'
;MTSELDPWRVLTPHQAEVARRFLAERERERRHLVIYLSGAHAYGFPSPDSDLDLKCIHIAPTSQLVGLDMVDDPGDRIEIVDGVELDYGSNELAPVLRGVLKGNGNYLERILGELALGGDRALLDEARAVVKPLLSRRVGRHYGGFATSQLRMFDDKPTAKRALYVLRTAATGRHALAHGEIVTDVAHLGAYVPPEITELLAIKRTGEREQLAPDHAQVWRGRLAAAIDAIDTAWPRSILPPDPPPAAIAALDGWLRDVRRRFW
;
A
#
# COMPACT_ATOMS: atom_id res chain seq x y z
N MET A 1 -0.92 15.59 18.63
CA MET A 1 -0.14 16.36 17.65
C MET A 1 1.06 15.53 17.23
N THR A 2 0.83 14.51 16.40
CA THR A 2 1.92 13.79 15.74
C THR A 2 2.61 14.81 14.83
N SER A 3 3.89 15.09 15.11
CA SER A 3 4.79 15.74 14.16
C SER A 3 4.62 15.00 12.85
N GLU A 4 4.01 15.62 11.83
CA GLU A 4 3.92 15.00 10.52
C GLU A 4 5.34 14.80 10.02
N LEU A 5 5.73 13.54 9.96
CA LEU A 5 6.99 13.14 9.39
C LEU A 5 6.92 13.49 7.91
N ASP A 6 7.83 14.34 7.44
CA ASP A 6 7.94 14.68 6.03
C ASP A 6 8.02 13.39 5.19
N PRO A 7 7.02 13.07 4.35
CA PRO A 7 6.98 11.80 3.62
C PRO A 7 8.10 11.71 2.58
N TRP A 8 8.74 12.82 2.23
CA TRP A 8 9.88 12.85 1.30
C TRP A 8 11.20 12.41 1.95
N ARG A 9 11.28 12.34 3.28
CA ARG A 9 12.52 12.00 4.01
C ARG A 9 13.05 10.59 3.73
N VAL A 10 12.22 9.70 3.19
CA VAL A 10 12.59 8.32 2.84
C VAL A 10 13.28 8.24 1.48
N LEU A 11 13.30 9.33 0.72
CA LEU A 11 13.94 9.43 -0.59
C LEU A 11 15.29 10.14 -0.48
N THR A 12 16.22 9.77 -1.33
CA THR A 12 17.42 10.59 -1.55
C THR A 12 17.06 11.94 -2.19
N PRO A 13 17.90 12.98 -2.05
CA PRO A 13 17.65 14.27 -2.71
C PRO A 13 17.42 14.13 -4.22
N HIS A 14 18.20 13.27 -4.90
CA HIS A 14 18.05 12.99 -6.33
C HIS A 14 16.70 12.36 -6.67
N GLN A 15 16.31 11.29 -5.95
CA GLN A 15 14.99 10.66 -6.14
C GLN A 15 13.85 11.65 -5.88
N ALA A 16 13.95 12.48 -4.84
CA ALA A 16 12.94 13.47 -4.51
C ALA A 16 12.79 14.54 -5.61
N GLU A 17 13.89 15.03 -6.16
CA GLU A 17 13.89 16.00 -7.27
C GLU A 17 13.23 15.39 -8.52
N VAL A 18 13.69 14.20 -8.94
CA VAL A 18 13.15 13.51 -10.12
C VAL A 18 11.65 13.23 -9.95
N ALA A 19 11.24 12.71 -8.79
CA ALA A 19 9.84 12.41 -8.51
C ALA A 19 8.98 13.68 -8.50
N ARG A 20 9.45 14.81 -7.94
CA ARG A 20 8.70 16.09 -7.98
C ARG A 20 8.47 16.56 -9.40
N ARG A 21 9.49 16.54 -10.25
CA ARG A 21 9.36 16.94 -11.66
C ARG A 21 8.40 16.01 -12.41
N PHE A 22 8.54 14.70 -12.22
CA PHE A 22 7.65 13.71 -12.83
C PHE A 22 6.19 13.92 -12.39
N LEU A 23 5.93 14.08 -11.09
CA LEU A 23 4.58 14.26 -10.55
C LEU A 23 3.94 15.58 -10.98
N ALA A 24 4.70 16.66 -11.11
CA ALA A 24 4.19 17.96 -11.59
C ALA A 24 3.59 17.87 -13.00
N GLU A 25 4.09 16.96 -13.85
CA GLU A 25 3.46 16.69 -15.15
C GLU A 25 2.17 15.87 -15.00
N ARG A 26 2.18 14.83 -14.14
CA ARG A 26 1.01 13.98 -13.91
C ARG A 26 -0.16 14.75 -13.28
N GLU A 27 0.12 15.75 -12.45
CA GLU A 27 -0.89 16.65 -11.86
C GLU A 27 -1.60 17.52 -12.91
N ARG A 28 -1.00 17.71 -14.09
CA ARG A 28 -1.67 18.38 -15.23
C ARG A 28 -2.62 17.45 -15.98
N GLU A 29 -2.39 16.14 -15.89
CA GLU A 29 -3.18 15.12 -16.58
C GLU A 29 -4.45 14.74 -15.80
N ARG A 30 -4.38 14.76 -14.46
CA ARG A 30 -5.52 14.39 -13.61
C ARG A 30 -5.40 15.00 -12.21
N ARG A 31 -6.54 15.08 -11.51
CA ARG A 31 -6.60 15.47 -10.10
C ARG A 31 -6.38 14.26 -9.21
N HIS A 32 -5.32 14.28 -8.40
CA HIS A 32 -5.06 13.23 -7.41
C HIS A 32 -5.73 13.57 -6.07
N LEU A 33 -6.46 12.59 -5.52
CA LEU A 33 -6.79 12.60 -4.09
C LEU A 33 -5.51 12.41 -3.28
N VAL A 34 -4.69 11.42 -3.66
CA VAL A 34 -3.43 11.11 -3.00
C VAL A 34 -2.46 10.49 -3.99
N ILE A 35 -1.19 10.88 -3.85
CA ILE A 35 -0.03 10.24 -4.47
C ILE A 35 0.71 9.51 -3.36
N TYR A 36 0.52 8.20 -3.25
CA TYR A 36 1.11 7.39 -2.18
C TYR A 36 2.37 6.68 -2.68
N LEU A 37 3.48 6.91 -1.99
CA LEU A 37 4.71 6.15 -2.20
C LEU A 37 4.57 4.81 -1.48
N SER A 38 4.41 3.76 -2.26
CA SER A 38 4.27 2.38 -1.79
C SER A 38 5.62 1.66 -1.87
N GLY A 39 5.59 0.33 -1.98
CA GLY A 39 6.80 -0.45 -2.24
C GLY A 39 7.81 -0.44 -1.11
N ALA A 40 9.05 -0.76 -1.44
CA ALA A 40 10.13 -0.93 -0.47
C ALA A 40 10.29 0.25 0.51
N HIS A 41 9.99 1.48 0.04
CA HIS A 41 9.99 2.71 0.83
C HIS A 41 8.91 2.70 1.93
N ALA A 42 7.64 2.42 1.60
CA ALA A 42 6.56 2.30 2.60
C ALA A 42 6.72 1.11 3.55
N TYR A 43 7.54 0.16 3.15
CA TYR A 43 7.60 -1.17 3.75
C TYR A 43 8.76 -1.31 4.73
N GLY A 44 9.63 -0.30 4.83
CA GLY A 44 10.76 -0.27 5.77
C GLY A 44 12.02 -0.94 5.27
N PHE A 45 12.12 -1.21 3.97
CA PHE A 45 13.28 -1.87 3.39
C PHE A 45 13.69 -1.34 2.02
N PRO A 46 13.82 -0.02 1.78
CA PRO A 46 14.37 0.48 0.53
C PRO A 46 15.86 0.11 0.38
N SER A 47 16.28 -0.16 -0.85
CA SER A 47 17.68 -0.19 -1.29
C SER A 47 17.97 1.06 -2.12
N PRO A 48 19.25 1.44 -2.31
CA PRO A 48 19.61 2.61 -3.13
C PRO A 48 19.07 2.58 -4.56
N ASP A 49 18.84 1.39 -5.10
CA ASP A 49 18.31 1.10 -6.44
C ASP A 49 16.81 0.77 -6.46
N SER A 50 16.11 0.90 -5.32
CA SER A 50 14.67 0.65 -5.28
C SER A 50 13.91 1.65 -6.16
N ASP A 51 12.98 1.11 -6.92
CA ASP A 51 11.97 1.83 -7.68
C ASP A 51 11.08 2.71 -6.78
N LEU A 52 10.52 3.74 -7.40
CA LEU A 52 9.50 4.59 -6.79
C LEU A 52 8.11 4.10 -7.21
N ASP A 53 7.53 3.26 -6.36
CA ASP A 53 6.14 2.80 -6.49
C ASP A 53 5.15 3.93 -6.19
N LEU A 54 4.74 4.69 -7.20
CA LEU A 54 3.81 5.82 -7.08
C LEU A 54 2.38 5.35 -7.31
N LYS A 55 1.73 4.82 -6.26
CA LYS A 55 0.40 4.21 -6.35
C LYS A 55 -0.67 5.19 -5.90
N CYS A 56 -1.38 5.76 -6.85
CA CYS A 56 -2.22 6.93 -6.63
C CYS A 56 -3.72 6.59 -6.61
N ILE A 57 -4.51 7.56 -6.14
CA ILE A 57 -5.95 7.61 -6.30
C ILE A 57 -6.29 8.96 -6.94
N HIS A 58 -7.05 8.95 -8.04
CA HIS A 58 -7.49 10.16 -8.72
C HIS A 58 -9.01 10.34 -8.66
N ILE A 59 -9.43 11.59 -8.85
CA ILE A 59 -10.83 11.99 -8.92
C ILE A 59 -11.09 12.45 -10.35
N ALA A 60 -11.80 11.63 -11.10
CA ALA A 60 -12.30 12.06 -12.40
C ALA A 60 -13.45 13.07 -12.22
N PRO A 61 -13.52 14.12 -13.06
CA PRO A 61 -14.70 14.98 -13.14
C PRO A 61 -15.97 14.16 -13.29
N THR A 62 -17.03 14.49 -12.56
CA THR A 62 -18.26 13.69 -12.58
C THR A 62 -18.91 13.73 -13.95
N SER A 63 -18.87 14.87 -14.64
CA SER A 63 -19.31 15.01 -16.04
C SER A 63 -18.68 13.97 -16.98
N GLN A 64 -17.41 13.61 -16.77
CA GLN A 64 -16.71 12.58 -17.55
C GLN A 64 -17.16 11.15 -17.22
N LEU A 65 -17.69 10.91 -16.02
CA LEU A 65 -18.13 9.58 -15.59
C LEU A 65 -19.57 9.25 -15.98
N VAL A 66 -20.37 10.26 -16.29
CA VAL A 66 -21.81 10.12 -16.62
C VAL A 66 -22.13 10.52 -18.07
N GLY A 67 -21.13 10.96 -18.83
CA GLY A 67 -21.24 11.30 -20.24
C GLY A 67 -21.16 10.08 -21.17
N LEU A 68 -21.41 10.31 -22.46
CA LEU A 68 -21.27 9.31 -23.52
C LEU A 68 -19.86 9.30 -24.15
N ASP A 69 -19.07 10.35 -23.88
CA ASP A 69 -17.73 10.48 -24.44
C ASP A 69 -16.78 9.48 -23.78
N MET A 70 -15.91 8.91 -24.60
CA MET A 70 -14.80 8.10 -24.10
C MET A 70 -13.79 9.03 -23.44
N VAL A 71 -13.49 8.79 -22.17
CA VAL A 71 -12.44 9.49 -21.45
C VAL A 71 -11.14 8.78 -21.71
N ASP A 72 -10.19 9.47 -22.35
CA ASP A 72 -8.82 8.97 -22.47
C ASP A 72 -8.21 8.89 -21.06
N ASP A 73 -7.92 7.68 -20.59
CA ASP A 73 -7.12 7.46 -19.39
C ASP A 73 -5.64 7.44 -19.79
N PRO A 74 -4.80 8.38 -19.31
CA PRO A 74 -3.36 8.36 -19.57
C PRO A 74 -2.63 7.08 -19.13
N GLY A 75 -3.31 6.19 -18.39
CA GLY A 75 -2.81 4.86 -18.02
C GLY A 75 -1.74 4.86 -16.94
N ASP A 76 -1.31 3.64 -16.60
CA ASP A 76 -0.16 3.40 -15.74
C ASP A 76 1.15 3.55 -16.56
N ARG A 77 2.23 3.97 -15.91
CA ARG A 77 3.52 4.30 -16.54
C ARG A 77 4.66 3.70 -15.72
N ILE A 78 5.52 2.96 -16.41
CA ILE A 78 6.81 2.50 -15.87
C ILE A 78 7.89 3.15 -16.73
N GLU A 79 8.61 4.10 -16.15
CA GLU A 79 9.58 4.93 -16.87
C GLU A 79 10.85 5.11 -16.03
N ILE A 80 12.01 5.16 -16.69
CA ILE A 80 13.28 5.51 -16.05
C ILE A 80 13.60 6.96 -16.42
N VAL A 81 13.64 7.84 -15.44
CA VAL A 81 13.92 9.27 -15.61
C VAL A 81 15.15 9.62 -14.78
N ASP A 82 16.19 10.15 -15.42
CA ASP A 82 17.47 10.50 -14.79
C ASP A 82 18.03 9.37 -13.88
N GLY A 83 17.90 8.12 -14.34
CA GLY A 83 18.37 6.93 -13.63
C GLY A 83 17.48 6.46 -12.47
N VAL A 84 16.31 7.08 -12.26
CA VAL A 84 15.32 6.65 -11.26
C VAL A 84 14.16 5.94 -11.96
N GLU A 85 13.88 4.70 -11.58
CA GLU A 85 12.72 3.95 -12.05
C GLU A 85 11.46 4.39 -11.28
N LEU A 86 10.45 4.86 -12.03
CA LEU A 86 9.17 5.34 -11.53
C LEU A 86 8.07 4.39 -12.01
N ASP A 87 7.40 3.70 -11.08
CA ASP A 87 6.23 2.86 -11.36
C ASP A 87 4.97 3.59 -10.88
N TYR A 88 4.44 4.44 -11.75
CA TYR A 88 3.26 5.24 -11.52
C TYR A 88 2.00 4.50 -11.99
N GLY A 89 1.01 4.43 -11.10
CA GLY A 89 -0.33 4.01 -11.48
C GLY A 89 -1.39 4.72 -10.67
N SER A 90 -2.57 4.93 -11.27
CA SER A 90 -3.62 5.72 -10.63
C SER A 90 -5.01 5.13 -10.86
N ASN A 91 -5.72 4.87 -9.77
CA ASN A 91 -7.09 4.34 -9.86
C ASN A 91 -8.13 5.40 -9.52
N GLU A 92 -9.24 5.39 -10.25
CA GLU A 92 -10.37 6.28 -9.99
C GLU A 92 -10.97 5.98 -8.60
N LEU A 93 -11.40 7.03 -7.90
CA LEU A 93 -11.86 6.98 -6.51
C LEU A 93 -12.94 5.92 -6.25
N ALA A 94 -14.01 5.84 -7.05
CA ALA A 94 -15.14 4.97 -6.75
C ALA A 94 -14.78 3.47 -6.80
N PRO A 95 -14.06 2.95 -7.82
CA PRO A 95 -13.50 1.60 -7.78
C PRO A 95 -12.63 1.32 -6.55
N VAL A 96 -11.81 2.28 -6.13
CA VAL A 96 -10.95 2.16 -4.94
C VAL A 96 -11.81 1.98 -3.69
N LEU A 97 -12.80 2.85 -3.47
CA LEU A 97 -13.70 2.76 -2.31
C LEU A 97 -14.51 1.45 -2.30
N ARG A 98 -14.96 0.97 -3.46
CA ARG A 98 -15.58 -0.36 -3.58
C ARG A 98 -14.63 -1.49 -3.18
N GLY A 99 -13.35 -1.36 -3.48
CA GLY A 99 -12.32 -2.31 -3.04
C GLY A 99 -12.04 -2.20 -1.53
N VAL A 100 -12.07 -0.99 -0.95
CA VAL A 100 -11.98 -0.78 0.51
C VAL A 100 -13.09 -1.54 1.24
N LEU A 101 -14.34 -1.49 0.75
CA LEU A 101 -15.46 -2.26 1.31
C LEU A 101 -15.23 -3.78 1.30
N LYS A 102 -14.40 -4.27 0.37
CA LYS A 102 -14.01 -5.68 0.27
C LYS A 102 -12.76 -6.01 1.10
N GLY A 103 -12.19 -5.04 1.83
CA GLY A 103 -10.96 -5.19 2.61
C GLY A 103 -9.68 -5.19 1.76
N ASN A 104 -9.68 -4.56 0.58
CA ASN A 104 -8.50 -4.49 -0.28
C ASN A 104 -7.38 -3.66 0.39
N GLY A 105 -6.35 -4.33 0.88
CA GLY A 105 -5.19 -3.75 1.57
C GLY A 105 -4.43 -2.76 0.71
N ASN A 106 -4.22 -3.03 -0.58
CA ASN A 106 -3.55 -2.08 -1.47
C ASN A 106 -4.26 -0.72 -1.53
N TYR A 107 -5.59 -0.69 -1.50
CA TYR A 107 -6.36 0.56 -1.49
C TYR A 107 -6.43 1.20 -0.11
N LEU A 108 -6.54 0.39 0.94
CA LEU A 108 -6.45 0.89 2.32
C LEU A 108 -5.11 1.56 2.59
N GLU A 109 -4.00 0.97 2.14
CA GLU A 109 -2.65 1.54 2.30
C GLU A 109 -2.48 2.88 1.58
N ARG A 110 -3.07 3.05 0.39
CA ARG A 110 -3.00 4.35 -0.32
C ARG A 110 -3.72 5.47 0.42
N ILE A 111 -4.82 5.17 1.10
CA ILE A 111 -5.64 6.17 1.82
C ILE A 111 -5.10 6.40 3.24
N LEU A 112 -4.77 5.32 3.95
CA LEU A 112 -4.42 5.34 5.37
C LEU A 112 -2.90 5.39 5.62
N GLY A 113 -2.08 5.11 4.61
CA GLY A 113 -0.63 5.10 4.73
C GLY A 113 -0.04 6.50 4.94
N GLU A 114 1.16 6.52 5.52
CA GLU A 114 1.83 7.74 5.96
C GLU A 114 2.57 8.47 4.83
N LEU A 115 3.06 7.74 3.82
CA LEU A 115 3.89 8.29 2.74
C LEU A 115 3.08 8.93 1.60
N ALA A 116 2.17 9.84 1.94
CA ALA A 116 1.44 10.65 0.97
C ALA A 116 2.36 11.78 0.45
N LEU A 117 2.94 11.62 -0.74
CA LEU A 117 3.86 12.60 -1.34
C LEU A 117 3.14 13.86 -1.85
N GLY A 118 1.86 13.75 -2.19
CA GLY A 118 1.06 14.83 -2.76
C GLY A 118 -0.42 14.47 -2.91
N GLY A 119 -1.18 15.33 -3.60
CA GLY A 119 -2.64 15.26 -3.75
C GLY A 119 -3.39 16.31 -2.92
N ASP A 120 -4.71 16.15 -2.81
CA ASP A 120 -5.58 17.03 -2.03
C ASP A 120 -5.60 16.60 -0.56
N ARG A 121 -4.77 17.28 0.25
CA ARG A 121 -4.57 16.90 1.64
C ARG A 121 -5.83 17.01 2.50
N ALA A 122 -6.61 18.09 2.32
CA ALA A 122 -7.84 18.29 3.07
C ALA A 122 -8.85 17.19 2.74
N LEU A 123 -8.98 16.88 1.45
CA LEU A 123 -9.91 15.83 1.00
C LEU A 123 -9.42 14.42 1.37
N LEU A 124 -8.12 14.18 1.42
CA LEU A 124 -7.55 12.92 1.93
C LEU A 124 -7.87 12.73 3.41
N ASP A 125 -7.82 13.79 4.22
CA ASP A 125 -8.18 13.71 5.63
C ASP A 125 -9.69 13.43 5.81
N GLU A 126 -10.56 14.00 4.98
CA GLU A 126 -11.98 13.60 4.91
C GLU A 126 -12.12 12.11 4.53
N ALA A 127 -11.39 11.65 3.50
CA ALA A 127 -11.42 10.27 3.05
C ALA A 127 -10.99 9.30 4.16
N ARG A 128 -9.91 9.62 4.88
CA ARG A 128 -9.41 8.84 6.03
C ARG A 128 -10.46 8.74 7.13
N ALA A 129 -11.19 9.82 7.42
CA ALA A 129 -12.23 9.84 8.44
C ALA A 129 -13.40 8.88 8.11
N VAL A 130 -13.79 8.76 6.84
CA VAL A 130 -14.86 7.83 6.42
C VAL A 130 -14.35 6.42 6.11
N VAL A 131 -13.06 6.24 5.80
CA VAL A 131 -12.46 4.93 5.49
C VAL A 131 -12.03 4.17 6.74
N LYS A 132 -11.46 4.82 7.76
CA LYS A 132 -11.00 4.14 8.99
C LYS A 132 -12.12 3.31 9.67
N PRO A 133 -13.38 3.78 9.78
CA PRO A 133 -14.48 2.99 10.34
C PRO A 133 -14.92 1.78 9.50
N LEU A 134 -14.46 1.65 8.25
CA LEU A 134 -14.77 0.51 7.37
C LEU A 134 -13.86 -0.70 7.61
N LEU A 135 -12.78 -0.53 8.39
CA LEU A 135 -11.91 -1.64 8.72
C LEU A 135 -12.73 -2.76 9.36
N SER A 136 -12.55 -3.96 8.82
CA SER A 136 -13.27 -5.17 9.20
C SER A 136 -12.33 -6.35 9.07
N ARG A 137 -12.72 -7.51 9.60
CA ARG A 137 -11.90 -8.72 9.51
C ARG A 137 -11.56 -9.05 8.06
N ARG A 138 -12.37 -8.66 7.07
CA ARG A 138 -12.09 -8.82 5.62
C ARG A 138 -10.65 -8.48 5.20
N VAL A 139 -9.97 -7.54 5.86
CA VAL A 139 -8.55 -7.22 5.60
C VAL A 139 -7.64 -8.45 5.74
N GLY A 140 -7.92 -9.34 6.70
CA GLY A 140 -7.17 -10.57 6.91
C GLY A 140 -7.17 -11.49 5.68
N ARG A 141 -8.29 -11.55 4.94
CA ARG A 141 -8.37 -12.35 3.69
C ARG A 141 -7.49 -11.77 2.60
N HIS A 142 -7.47 -10.44 2.46
CA HIS A 142 -6.61 -9.79 1.48
C HIS A 142 -5.14 -9.99 1.80
N TYR A 143 -4.72 -9.68 3.04
CA TYR A 143 -3.34 -9.80 3.46
C TYR A 143 -2.87 -11.27 3.46
N GLY A 144 -3.69 -12.22 3.91
CA GLY A 144 -3.36 -13.65 3.82
C GLY A 144 -3.25 -14.16 2.39
N GLY A 145 -4.19 -13.77 1.52
CA GLY A 145 -4.14 -14.11 0.10
C GLY A 145 -2.92 -13.51 -0.61
N PHE A 146 -2.58 -12.26 -0.29
CA PHE A 146 -1.43 -11.59 -0.89
C PHE A 146 -0.11 -12.17 -0.39
N ALA A 147 0.02 -12.43 0.91
CA ALA A 147 1.19 -13.09 1.48
C ALA A 147 1.39 -14.50 0.89
N THR A 148 0.30 -15.26 0.71
CA THR A 148 0.34 -16.57 0.02
C THR A 148 0.81 -16.42 -1.43
N SER A 149 0.40 -15.36 -2.13
CA SER A 149 0.88 -15.10 -3.50
C SER A 149 2.36 -14.76 -3.55
N GLN A 150 2.84 -13.94 -2.60
CA GLN A 150 4.27 -13.62 -2.47
C GLN A 150 5.08 -14.86 -2.09
N LEU A 151 4.52 -15.78 -1.31
CA LEU A 151 5.16 -17.04 -0.95
C LEU A 151 5.34 -17.94 -2.16
N ARG A 152 4.36 -18.02 -3.07
CA ARG A 152 4.51 -18.73 -4.35
C ARG A 152 5.62 -18.12 -5.21
N MET A 153 5.75 -16.79 -5.23
CA MET A 153 6.87 -16.15 -5.90
C MET A 153 8.19 -16.48 -5.20
N PHE A 154 8.23 -16.51 -3.87
CA PHE A 154 9.43 -16.91 -3.14
C PHE A 154 9.84 -18.35 -3.48
N ASP A 155 8.89 -19.27 -3.59
CA ASP A 155 9.12 -20.68 -3.96
C ASP A 155 9.75 -20.84 -5.34
N ASP A 156 9.36 -19.98 -6.29
CA ASP A 156 9.93 -19.94 -7.65
C ASP A 156 11.35 -19.33 -7.68
N LYS A 157 11.57 -18.25 -6.93
CA LYS A 157 12.89 -17.58 -6.84
C LYS A 157 13.10 -17.05 -5.42
N PRO A 158 13.80 -17.78 -4.54
CA PRO A 158 13.93 -17.41 -3.14
C PRO A 158 14.91 -16.24 -2.97
N THR A 159 14.40 -15.02 -3.01
CA THR A 159 15.17 -13.78 -2.79
C THR A 159 14.78 -13.14 -1.46
N ALA A 160 15.68 -12.35 -0.88
CA ALA A 160 15.39 -11.62 0.34
C ALA A 160 14.20 -10.66 0.17
N LYS A 161 14.08 -9.98 -0.98
CA LYS A 161 12.94 -9.11 -1.31
C LYS A 161 11.62 -9.89 -1.22
N ARG A 162 11.50 -11.04 -1.89
CA ARG A 162 10.24 -11.83 -1.87
C ARG A 162 9.90 -12.33 -0.46
N ALA A 163 10.89 -12.74 0.33
CA ALA A 163 10.67 -13.10 1.75
C ALA A 163 10.15 -11.92 2.59
N LEU A 164 10.77 -10.74 2.46
CA LEU A 164 10.33 -9.52 3.15
C LEU A 164 8.90 -9.13 2.78
N TYR A 165 8.52 -9.29 1.51
CA TYR A 165 7.15 -9.05 1.05
C TYR A 165 6.14 -9.99 1.70
N VAL A 166 6.46 -11.28 1.87
CA VAL A 166 5.60 -12.21 2.61
C VAL A 166 5.46 -11.77 4.07
N LEU A 167 6.59 -11.53 4.75
CA LEU A 167 6.61 -11.17 6.17
C LEU A 167 5.82 -9.89 6.43
N ARG A 168 6.06 -8.82 5.68
CA ARG A 168 5.36 -7.56 5.93
C ARG A 168 3.87 -7.66 5.66
N THR A 169 3.48 -8.41 4.64
CA THR A 169 2.07 -8.52 4.25
C THR A 169 1.32 -9.26 5.36
N ALA A 170 1.89 -10.36 5.85
CA ALA A 170 1.34 -11.09 6.98
C ALA A 170 1.32 -10.26 8.28
N ALA A 171 2.41 -9.54 8.56
CA ALA A 171 2.52 -8.69 9.74
C ALA A 171 1.50 -7.54 9.73
N THR A 172 1.34 -6.85 8.59
CA THR A 172 0.35 -5.79 8.38
C THR A 172 -1.06 -6.31 8.65
N GLY A 173 -1.41 -7.47 8.08
CA GLY A 173 -2.71 -8.10 8.29
C GLY A 173 -2.98 -8.45 9.75
N ARG A 174 -1.99 -9.02 10.44
CA ARG A 174 -2.11 -9.38 11.87
C ARG A 174 -2.23 -8.14 12.76
N HIS A 175 -1.44 -7.10 12.50
CA HIS A 175 -1.51 -5.83 13.20
C HIS A 175 -2.90 -5.18 13.02
N ALA A 176 -3.39 -5.14 11.77
CA ALA A 176 -4.72 -4.60 11.46
C ALA A 176 -5.83 -5.35 12.20
N LEU A 177 -5.77 -6.68 12.24
CA LEU A 177 -6.76 -7.49 12.97
C LEU A 177 -6.71 -7.25 14.48
N ALA A 178 -5.53 -7.03 15.05
CA ALA A 178 -5.32 -6.85 16.48
C ALA A 178 -5.66 -5.42 16.96
N HIS A 179 -5.32 -4.40 16.17
CA HIS A 179 -5.34 -2.99 16.60
C HIS A 179 -6.27 -2.10 15.78
N GLY A 180 -6.83 -2.60 14.68
CA GLY A 180 -7.66 -1.79 13.79
C GLY A 180 -6.90 -0.68 13.08
N GLU A 181 -5.61 -0.89 12.85
CA GLU A 181 -4.69 0.09 12.24
C GLU A 181 -3.83 -0.57 11.17
N ILE A 182 -3.72 0.09 10.02
CA ILE A 182 -2.87 -0.35 8.90
C ILE A 182 -1.48 0.23 9.13
N VAL A 183 -0.51 -0.63 9.39
CA VAL A 183 0.92 -0.29 9.53
C VAL A 183 1.69 -1.14 8.53
N THR A 184 2.47 -0.50 7.67
CA THR A 184 3.13 -1.14 6.53
C THR A 184 4.62 -1.35 6.74
N ASP A 185 5.26 -0.46 7.50
CA ASP A 185 6.69 -0.48 7.75
C ASP A 185 7.04 -1.58 8.76
N VAL A 186 7.91 -2.51 8.35
CA VAL A 186 8.33 -3.62 9.21
C VAL A 186 9.06 -3.17 10.48
N ALA A 187 9.66 -1.98 10.49
CA ALA A 187 10.30 -1.40 11.68
C ALA A 187 9.29 -1.13 12.81
N HIS A 188 8.02 -0.91 12.46
CA HIS A 188 6.92 -0.72 13.41
C HIS A 188 6.13 -2.00 13.68
N LEU A 189 6.53 -3.13 13.09
CA LEU A 189 5.84 -4.42 13.16
C LEU A 189 6.66 -5.50 13.88
N GLY A 190 7.63 -5.11 14.72
CA GLY A 190 8.55 -6.05 15.39
C GLY A 190 7.88 -7.21 16.15
N ALA A 191 6.69 -6.98 16.75
CA ALA A 191 5.92 -8.03 17.43
C ALA A 191 5.27 -9.07 16.46
N TYR A 192 5.26 -8.78 15.17
CA TYR A 192 4.58 -9.53 14.13
C TYR A 192 5.53 -10.18 13.11
N VAL A 193 6.83 -9.88 13.20
CA VAL A 193 7.88 -10.45 12.34
C VAL A 193 8.91 -11.20 13.19
N PRO A 194 9.59 -12.23 12.66
CA PRO A 194 10.69 -12.88 13.38
C PRO A 194 11.87 -11.91 13.57
N PRO A 195 12.57 -11.94 14.72
CA PRO A 195 13.76 -11.11 14.96
C PRO A 195 14.86 -11.23 13.89
N GLU A 196 14.97 -12.41 13.29
CA GLU A 196 15.91 -12.73 12.22
C GLU A 196 15.60 -11.99 10.90
N ILE A 197 14.50 -11.24 10.80
CA ILE A 197 14.21 -10.38 9.64
C ILE A 197 15.37 -9.44 9.31
N THR A 198 16.17 -9.07 10.32
CA THR A 198 17.40 -8.27 10.18
C THR A 198 18.41 -8.90 9.20
N GLU A 199 18.46 -10.22 9.09
CA GLU A 199 19.30 -10.93 8.12
C GLU A 199 18.82 -10.68 6.68
N LEU A 200 17.51 -10.77 6.43
CA LEU A 200 16.92 -10.49 5.12
C LEU A 200 17.10 -9.01 4.73
N LEU A 201 16.95 -8.10 5.71
CA LEU A 201 17.18 -6.67 5.49
C LEU A 201 18.62 -6.39 5.08
N ALA A 202 19.60 -7.04 5.73
CA ALA A 202 21.00 -6.93 5.37
C ALA A 202 21.27 -7.43 3.95
N ILE A 203 20.77 -8.62 3.60
CA ILE A 203 20.93 -9.20 2.25
C ILE A 203 20.28 -8.31 1.20
N LYS A 204 19.05 -7.83 1.45
CA LYS A 204 18.31 -6.97 0.51
C LYS A 204 19.01 -5.64 0.26
N ARG A 205 19.81 -5.15 1.22
CA ARG A 205 20.60 -3.92 1.06
C ARG A 205 21.84 -4.12 0.19
N THR A 206 22.45 -5.32 0.19
CA THR A 206 23.69 -5.60 -0.55
C THR A 206 23.46 -6.26 -1.91
N GLY A 207 22.33 -6.93 -2.12
CA GLY A 207 22.02 -7.61 -3.39
C GLY A 207 20.52 -7.91 -3.54
N GLU A 208 19.75 -6.97 -4.10
CA GLU A 208 18.28 -7.08 -4.21
C GLU A 208 17.82 -8.31 -5.03
N ARG A 209 18.61 -8.72 -6.02
CA ARG A 209 18.26 -9.78 -6.98
C ARG A 209 18.92 -11.13 -6.69
N GLU A 210 19.75 -11.21 -5.66
CA GLU A 210 20.48 -12.42 -5.30
C GLU A 210 19.53 -13.45 -4.66
N GLN A 211 19.69 -14.71 -5.08
CA GLN A 211 18.96 -15.82 -4.47
C GLN A 211 19.63 -16.23 -3.17
N LEU A 212 18.82 -16.59 -2.18
CA LEU A 212 19.28 -17.21 -0.96
C LEU A 212 19.85 -18.60 -1.29
N ALA A 213 20.89 -18.99 -0.54
CA ALA A 213 21.39 -20.37 -0.59
C ALA A 213 20.24 -21.36 -0.25
N PRO A 214 20.18 -22.55 -0.88
CA PRO A 214 19.05 -23.47 -0.73
C PRO A 214 18.65 -23.79 0.72
N ASP A 215 19.62 -24.08 1.59
CA ASP A 215 19.36 -24.37 3.00
C ASP A 215 18.77 -23.17 3.73
N HIS A 216 19.27 -21.97 3.41
CA HIS A 216 18.77 -20.72 3.98
C HIS A 216 17.35 -20.40 3.49
N ALA A 217 17.07 -20.63 2.20
CA ALA A 217 15.74 -20.50 1.63
C ALA A 217 14.74 -21.44 2.30
N GLN A 218 15.13 -22.68 2.60
CA GLN A 218 14.28 -23.67 3.28
C GLN A 218 13.93 -23.25 4.71
N VAL A 219 14.90 -22.72 5.47
CA VAL A 219 14.65 -22.16 6.81
C VAL A 219 13.65 -21.00 6.74
N TRP A 220 13.87 -20.06 5.83
CA TRP A 220 12.94 -18.95 5.64
C TRP A 220 11.57 -19.44 5.22
N ARG A 221 11.49 -20.42 4.33
CA ARG A 221 10.22 -20.93 3.83
C ARG A 221 9.28 -21.41 4.94
N GLY A 222 9.83 -22.05 5.98
CA GLY A 222 9.08 -22.43 7.17
C GLY A 222 8.56 -21.23 7.97
N ARG A 223 9.41 -20.22 8.19
CA ARG A 223 9.04 -18.96 8.87
C ARG A 223 7.98 -18.18 8.11
N LEU A 224 8.08 -18.12 6.77
CA LEU A 224 7.12 -17.45 5.90
C LEU A 224 5.74 -18.10 5.94
N ALA A 225 5.67 -19.43 5.92
CA ALA A 225 4.42 -20.16 6.09
C ALA A 225 3.79 -19.88 7.46
N ALA A 226 4.58 -20.00 8.54
CA ALA A 226 4.10 -19.73 9.90
C ALA A 226 3.57 -18.29 10.06
N ALA A 227 4.17 -17.31 9.40
CA ALA A 227 3.69 -15.94 9.41
C ALA A 227 2.29 -15.80 8.78
N ILE A 228 2.03 -16.53 7.68
CA ILE A 228 0.71 -16.56 7.01
C ILE A 228 -0.32 -17.26 7.89
N ASP A 229 0.00 -18.44 8.43
CA ASP A 229 -0.90 -19.21 9.31
C ASP A 229 -1.30 -18.42 10.58
N ALA A 230 -0.39 -17.55 11.04
CA ALA A 230 -0.65 -16.68 12.18
C ALA A 230 -1.73 -15.60 11.90
N ILE A 231 -2.07 -15.31 10.63
CA ILE A 231 -3.20 -14.44 10.25
C ILE A 231 -4.52 -15.13 10.60
N ASP A 232 -4.68 -16.40 10.21
CA ASP A 232 -5.88 -17.18 10.49
C ASP A 232 -6.06 -17.41 11.99
N THR A 233 -4.96 -17.52 12.73
CA THR A 233 -4.97 -17.61 14.21
C THR A 233 -5.31 -16.27 14.90
N ALA A 234 -5.05 -15.13 14.24
CA ALA A 234 -5.42 -13.81 14.73
C ALA A 234 -6.90 -13.49 14.48
N TRP A 235 -7.46 -14.01 13.38
CA TRP A 235 -8.81 -13.69 12.92
C TRP A 235 -9.91 -13.86 13.99
N PRO A 236 -10.01 -14.97 14.75
CA PRO A 236 -11.05 -15.16 15.76
C PRO A 236 -10.98 -14.17 16.92
N ARG A 237 -9.78 -13.64 17.20
CA ARG A 237 -9.50 -12.72 18.32
C ARG A 237 -9.50 -11.25 17.89
N SER A 238 -9.83 -10.97 16.64
CA SER A 238 -9.78 -9.61 16.09
C SER A 238 -10.81 -8.69 16.75
N ILE A 239 -10.36 -7.46 17.07
CA ILE A 239 -11.22 -6.38 17.55
C ILE A 239 -12.12 -5.81 16.45
N LEU A 240 -11.77 -6.05 15.19
CA LEU A 240 -12.52 -5.56 14.05
C LEU A 240 -13.83 -6.36 13.89
N PRO A 241 -14.92 -5.71 13.42
CA PRO A 241 -16.15 -6.40 13.11
C PRO A 241 -15.96 -7.36 11.91
N PRO A 242 -16.76 -8.42 11.77
CA PRO A 242 -16.68 -9.33 10.63
C PRO A 242 -16.78 -8.63 9.27
N ASP A 243 -17.66 -7.63 9.18
CA ASP A 243 -17.96 -6.84 8.00
C ASP A 243 -17.97 -5.34 8.34
N PRO A 244 -17.75 -4.45 7.36
CA PRO A 244 -17.86 -3.02 7.59
C PRO A 244 -19.25 -2.65 8.12
N PRO A 245 -19.36 -1.83 9.19
CA PRO A 245 -20.65 -1.46 9.76
C PRO A 245 -21.57 -0.73 8.74
N PRO A 246 -22.88 -1.02 8.68
CA PRO A 246 -23.79 -0.37 7.74
C PRO A 246 -23.76 1.18 7.78
N ALA A 247 -23.64 1.76 8.97
CA ALA A 247 -23.53 3.20 9.15
C ALA A 247 -22.23 3.78 8.52
N ALA A 248 -21.12 3.06 8.62
CA ALA A 248 -19.86 3.47 7.98
C ALA A 248 -19.95 3.37 6.46
N ILE A 249 -20.63 2.34 5.92
CA ILE A 249 -20.89 2.21 4.49
C ILE A 249 -21.75 3.38 3.98
N ALA A 250 -22.80 3.75 4.71
CA ALA A 250 -23.65 4.88 4.36
C ALA A 250 -22.88 6.21 4.40
N ALA A 251 -22.00 6.41 5.39
CA ALA A 251 -21.14 7.58 5.48
C ALA A 251 -20.17 7.67 4.28
N LEU A 252 -19.59 6.54 3.86
CA LEU A 252 -18.73 6.47 2.67
C LEU A 252 -19.49 6.83 1.39
N ASP A 253 -20.70 6.28 1.20
CA ASP A 253 -21.53 6.57 0.03
C ASP A 253 -21.94 8.06 -0.01
N GLY A 254 -22.34 8.62 1.14
CA GLY A 254 -22.63 10.04 1.28
C GLY A 254 -21.44 10.92 0.90
N TRP A 255 -20.26 10.62 1.48
CA TRP A 255 -19.04 11.35 1.17
C TRP A 255 -18.65 11.26 -0.31
N LEU A 256 -18.72 10.07 -0.93
CA LEU A 256 -18.44 9.92 -2.36
C LEU A 256 -19.40 10.78 -3.21
N ARG A 257 -20.69 10.81 -2.88
CA ARG A 257 -21.67 11.66 -3.58
C ARG A 257 -21.35 13.14 -3.43
N ASP A 258 -20.90 13.57 -2.26
CA ASP A 258 -20.50 14.96 -2.04
C ASP A 258 -19.25 15.32 -2.85
N VAL A 259 -18.25 14.43 -2.90
CA VAL A 259 -17.10 14.57 -3.80
C VAL A 259 -17.55 14.70 -5.25
N ARG A 260 -18.47 13.85 -5.72
CA ARG A 260 -19.01 13.96 -7.09
C ARG A 260 -19.69 15.29 -7.37
N ARG A 261 -20.35 15.91 -6.39
CA ARG A 261 -20.93 17.26 -6.55
C ARG A 261 -19.85 18.34 -6.58
N ARG A 262 -18.80 18.22 -5.77
CA ARG A 262 -17.68 19.20 -5.72
C ARG A 262 -16.86 19.22 -7.02
N PHE A 263 -16.72 18.06 -7.67
CA PHE A 263 -15.92 17.89 -8.88
C PHE A 263 -16.79 17.55 -10.09
N TRP A 264 -17.90 18.27 -10.27
CA TRP A 264 -18.79 18.07 -11.43
C TRP A 264 -18.11 18.41 -12.76
#